data_AF-A0A1H0ZXZ6-F1
#
_entry.id   AF-A0A1H0ZXZ6-F1
#
_cell.length_a   1.000
_cell.length_b   1.000
_cell.length_c   1.000
_cell.angle_alpha   90.00
_cell.angle_beta   90.00
_cell.angle_gamma   90.00
#
_symmetry.space_group_name_H-M   'P 1'
#
loop_
_entity.id
_entity.type
_entity.pdbx_description
1 polymer ?
#
loop_
_entity_poly.entity_id
_entity_poly.type
_entity_poly.pdbx_seq_one_letter_code
_entity_poly.pdbx_strand_id
1 'polypeptide(L)' 'MELPRGIGQPATRALNGEGITSLEQAATHTEAQLLALHGVGPKAIRVLREAFAEHNLDFD' A
#
# COMPACT_ATOMS: atom_id res chain seq x y z
N MET A 1 11.04 -4.21 -2.00
CA MET A 1 10.21 -4.58 -3.16
C MET A 1 9.42 -3.37 -3.58
N GLU A 2 9.31 -3.08 -4.88
CA GLU A 2 8.51 -1.93 -5.33
C GLU A 2 7.01 -2.12 -5.01
N LEU A 3 6.27 -1.01 -4.97
CA LEU A 3 4.81 -1.08 -4.82
C LEU A 3 4.16 -1.83 -6.00
N PRO A 4 3.13 -2.65 -5.75
CA PRO A 4 2.54 -3.52 -6.75
C PRO A 4 1.88 -2.72 -7.87
N ARG A 5 2.08 -3.19 -9.11
CA ARG A 5 1.41 -2.63 -10.29
C ARG A 5 -0.08 -2.88 -10.15
N GLY A 6 -0.91 -1.83 -10.27
CA GLY A 6 -2.37 -1.95 -10.19
C GLY A 6 -3.02 -1.29 -8.98
N ILE A 7 -2.24 -0.78 -8.02
CA ILE A 7 -2.71 0.09 -6.92
C ILE A 7 -3.48 1.32 -7.44
N GLY A 8 -3.10 1.82 -8.62
CA GLY A 8 -3.72 2.96 -9.29
C GLY A 8 -3.01 4.28 -8.96
N GLN A 9 -3.06 5.21 -9.92
CA GLN A 9 -2.28 6.45 -9.85
C GLN A 9 -2.55 7.31 -8.59
N PRO A 10 -3.80 7.48 -8.10
CA PRO A 10 -4.05 8.25 -6.89
C PRO A 10 -3.36 7.67 -5.65
N ALA A 11 -3.50 6.36 -5.44
CA ALA A 11 -2.89 5.66 -4.32
C ALA A 11 -1.36 5.62 -4.44
N THR A 12 -0.80 5.41 -5.64
CA THR A 12 0.66 5.51 -5.85
C THR A 12 1.19 6.90 -5.48
N ARG A 13 0.49 7.98 -5.86
CA ARG A 13 0.90 9.34 -5.50
C ARG A 13 0.80 9.60 -3.99
N ALA A 14 -0.27 9.12 -3.35
CA ALA A 14 -0.47 9.26 -1.92
C ALA A 14 0.64 8.55 -1.12
N LEU A 15 0.91 7.28 -1.45
CA LEU A 15 1.98 6.49 -0.82
C LEU A 15 3.35 7.15 -1.01
N ASN A 16 3.69 7.55 -2.24
CA ASN A 16 4.96 8.24 -2.49
C ASN A 16 5.05 9.60 -1.76
N GLY A 17 3.92 10.31 -1.61
CA GLY A 17 3.86 11.56 -0.86
C GLY A 17 4.19 11.40 0.62
N GLU A 18 3.84 10.25 1.20
CA GLU A 18 4.20 9.85 2.57
C GLU A 18 5.58 9.16 2.67
N GLY A 19 6.32 9.06 1.57
CA GLY A 19 7.62 8.36 1.53
C GLY A 19 7.52 6.83 1.52
N ILE A 20 6.31 6.28 1.35
CA ILE A 20 6.06 4.85 1.20
C ILE A 20 6.30 4.48 -0.26
N THR A 21 7.49 3.95 -0.53
CA THR A 21 7.97 3.64 -1.88
C THR A 21 8.17 2.14 -2.12
N SER A 22 8.01 1.32 -1.07
CA SER A 22 8.19 -0.12 -1.13
C SER A 22 7.05 -0.87 -0.44
N LEU A 23 6.89 -2.15 -0.79
CA LEU A 23 5.92 -3.04 -0.17
C LEU A 23 6.21 -3.25 1.33
N GLU A 24 7.49 -3.37 1.69
CA GLU A 24 7.92 -3.52 3.09
C GLU A 24 7.65 -2.24 3.90
N GLN A 25 7.85 -1.06 3.31
CA GLN A 25 7.46 0.19 3.95
C GLN A 25 5.95 0.27 4.12
N ALA A 26 5.16 -0.19 3.14
CA ALA A 26 3.71 -0.24 3.30
C ALA A 26 3.28 -1.21 4.43
N ALA A 27 4.05 -2.28 4.66
CA ALA A 27 3.78 -3.25 5.72
C ALA A 27 4.01 -2.68 7.14
N THR A 28 4.84 -1.63 7.30
CA THR A 28 5.01 -0.94 8.60
C THR A 28 3.84 -0.02 8.96
N HIS A 29 2.71 -0.15 8.26
CA HIS A 29 1.51 0.64 8.47
C HIS A 29 0.31 -0.30 8.60
N THR A 30 -0.64 0.11 9.43
CA THR A 30 -1.92 -0.58 9.54
C THR A 30 -2.79 -0.29 8.31
N GLU A 31 -3.72 -1.20 7.98
CA GLU A 31 -4.70 -0.98 6.90
C GLU A 31 -5.45 0.35 7.08
N ALA A 32 -5.79 0.72 8.32
CA ALA A 32 -6.49 1.95 8.64
C ALA A 32 -5.65 3.21 8.39
N GLN A 33 -4.34 3.18 8.70
CA GLN A 33 -3.43 4.28 8.42
C GLN A 33 -3.31 4.52 6.92
N LEU A 34 -3.16 3.45 6.14
CA LEU A 34 -3.09 3.55 4.69
C LEU A 34 -4.41 4.05 4.09
N LEU A 35 -5.56 3.58 4.59
CA LEU A 35 -6.88 4.09 4.18
C LEU A 35 -7.12 5.56 4.52
N ALA A 36 -6.43 6.10 5.53
CA ALA A 36 -6.55 7.51 5.88
C ALA A 36 -5.84 8.44 4.87
N LEU A 37 -4.95 7.90 4.03
CA LEU A 37 -4.24 8.68 3.02
C LEU A 37 -5.19 9.07 1.88
N HIS A 38 -5.28 10.38 1.61
CA HIS A 38 -6.13 10.88 0.53
C HIS A 38 -5.69 10.30 -0.83
N GLY A 39 -6.56 9.48 -1.43
CA GLY A 39 -6.30 8.79 -2.69
C GLY A 39 -6.03 7.30 -2.56
N VAL A 40 -5.82 6.79 -1.34
CA VAL A 40 -5.78 5.35 -1.04
C VAL A 40 -7.19 4.89 -0.72
N GLY A 41 -7.73 3.98 -1.55
CA GLY A 41 -9.07 3.43 -1.37
C GLY A 41 -9.05 1.91 -1.23
N PRO A 42 -10.23 1.28 -1.02
CA PRO A 42 -10.36 -0.17 -0.80
C PRO A 42 -9.70 -1.02 -1.89
N LYS A 43 -9.68 -0.53 -3.14
CA LYS A 43 -8.96 -1.22 -4.23
C LYS A 43 -7.46 -1.29 -3.99
N ALA A 44 -6.83 -0.20 -3.55
CA ALA A 44 -5.39 -0.16 -3.30
C ALA A 44 -5.02 -1.11 -2.14
N ILE A 45 -5.83 -1.12 -1.08
CA ILE A 45 -5.69 -2.07 0.03
C ILE A 45 -5.80 -3.52 -0.43
N ARG A 46 -6.79 -3.84 -1.27
CA ARG A 46 -6.91 -5.20 -1.83
C ARG A 46 -5.66 -5.62 -2.59
N VAL A 47 -5.11 -4.74 -3.43
CA VAL A 47 -3.89 -5.02 -4.20
C VAL A 47 -2.66 -5.16 -3.28
N LEU A 48 -2.55 -4.33 -2.23
CA LEU A 48 -1.49 -4.46 -1.23
C LEU A 48 -1.59 -5.80 -0.50
N ARG A 49 -2.80 -6.20 -0.08
CA ARG A 49 -3.03 -7.48 0.61
C ARG A 49 -2.67 -8.69 -0.27
N GLU A 50 -3.02 -8.65 -1.56
CA GLU A 50 -2.64 -9.67 -2.54
C GLU A 50 -1.10 -9.76 -2.65
N ALA A 51 -0.41 -8.62 -2.79
CA ALA A 51 1.04 -8.59 -2.86
C ALA A 51 1.73 -9.01 -1.54
N PHE A 52 1.16 -8.64 -0.40
CA PHE A 52 1.66 -9.06 0.91
C PHE A 52 1.62 -10.57 1.08
N ALA A 53 0.52 -11.21 0.69
CA ALA A 53 0.37 -12.66 0.75
C ALA A 53 1.43 -13.41 -0.09
N GLU A 54 1.81 -12.87 -1.26
CA GLU A 54 2.87 -13.43 -2.10
C GLU A 54 4.27 -13.37 -1.45
N HIS A 55 4.45 -12.47 -0.48
CA HIS A 55 5.73 -12.18 0.15
C HIS A 55 5.78 -12.46 1.66
N ASN A 56 4.75 -13.13 2.22
CA ASN A 56 4.60 -13.38 3.65
C ASN A 56 4.70 -12.10 4.50
N LEU A 57 4.14 -11.00 3.99
CA LEU A 57 3.96 -9.75 4.72
C LEU A 57 2.50 -9.65 5.20
N ASP A 58 2.26 -8.71 6.12
CA ASP A 58 0.92 -8.26 6.50
C ASP A 58 1.00 -6.78 6.88
N PHE A 59 -0.15 -6.16 7.15
CA PHE A 59 -0.19 -4.87 7.82
C PHE A 59 0.26 -5.01 9.29
N ASP A 60 0.92 -4.00 9.83
CA ASP A 60 1.26 -3.90 11.27
C ASP A 60 0.03 -3.95 12.20
#